data_AF-A0A8J7FWM2-F1
#
_entry.id   AF-A0A8J7FWM2-F1
#
_cell.length_a   1.000
_cell.length_b   1.000
_cell.length_c   1.000
_cell.angle_alpha   90.00
_cell.angle_beta   90.00
_cell.angle_gamma   90.00
#
_symmetry.space_group_name_H-M   'P 1'
#
loop_
_entity.id
_entity.type
_entity.pdbx_description
1 polymer ?
#
loop_
_entity_poly.entity_id
_entity_poly.type
_entity_poly.pdbx_seq_one_letter_code
_entity_poly.pdbx_strand_id
1 'polypeptide(L)'
;MNINLRFITSGLAIVGTSLGINLLNAFSSVELLNPVTLGHASHQALAQDVEEDVNVRVYQAASPAVVSIEAGDGNGSGTIISPDGLILTNAHVVAGARTVQVVLPDGTKLQGDVVAFGEAGLDLAAVQLRGQRNLPTVPIADPASVAVGQRAFAIGNPFGQFQGTFTTGIVSRIDSNRGLIQTDTAINPGNSGGPLLNSRGELIGVNSAIFSPRGAGGNIGIGFAISVDRVQPFLTAVRDGTAPRTAQQSPMLAGGQPAQRITPNTPIVGQLSQESGILPADNSYFNAYTFEGKAGQQVVIEMTSSELDAYLILLAPDGRDVAQDDDGGGGSDARLVTSLPADGTYTVLANTYRAGQTGRYNIRLTTGGNRLER
;
A
#
# COMPACT_ATOMS: atom_id res chain seq x y z
N MET A 1 -20.36 -62.01 -46.61
CA MET A 1 -19.33 -61.79 -47.63
C MET A 1 -18.02 -61.60 -46.89
N ASN A 2 -17.11 -62.57 -47.03
CA ASN A 2 -15.79 -62.61 -46.39
C ASN A 2 -14.78 -61.66 -47.07
N ILE A 3 -13.62 -61.55 -46.41
CA ILE A 3 -12.24 -61.22 -46.88
C ILE A 3 -11.77 -59.84 -46.40
N ASN A 4 -11.01 -59.72 -45.28
CA ASN A 4 -9.58 -60.03 -44.97
C ASN A 4 -8.64 -58.84 -45.29
N LEU A 5 -7.67 -58.43 -44.45
CA LEU A 5 -6.39 -59.09 -44.10
C LEU A 5 -5.76 -58.39 -42.86
N ARG A 6 -5.37 -59.09 -41.76
CA ARG A 6 -4.03 -59.60 -41.33
C ARG A 6 -2.98 -58.52 -40.97
N PHE A 7 -2.18 -58.61 -39.89
CA PHE A 7 -1.33 -59.73 -39.47
C PHE A 7 -1.10 -59.87 -37.95
N ILE A 8 -0.91 -61.13 -37.55
CA ILE A 8 -0.31 -61.63 -36.31
C ILE A 8 1.16 -61.95 -36.61
N THR A 9 2.08 -61.69 -35.67
CA THR A 9 3.23 -62.58 -35.44
C THR A 9 3.58 -62.68 -33.96
N SER A 10 3.62 -63.93 -33.54
CA SER A 10 4.10 -64.58 -32.31
C SER A 10 5.62 -64.52 -32.12
N GLY A 11 6.12 -64.77 -30.90
CA GLY A 11 7.47 -65.29 -30.70
C GLY A 11 8.14 -64.96 -29.37
N LEU A 12 8.47 -66.01 -28.61
CA LEU A 12 9.06 -66.04 -27.27
C LEU A 12 10.59 -66.25 -27.33
N ALA A 13 11.27 -65.93 -26.21
CA ALA A 13 12.53 -66.52 -25.68
C ALA A 13 13.91 -66.02 -26.16
N ILE A 14 14.48 -65.16 -25.31
CA ILE A 14 15.82 -65.18 -24.66
C ILE A 14 17.00 -65.80 -25.42
N VAL A 15 17.99 -64.96 -25.73
CA VAL A 15 19.43 -65.32 -25.67
C VAL A 15 20.12 -64.23 -24.85
N GLY A 16 20.70 -64.62 -23.72
CA GLY A 16 21.50 -63.73 -22.88
C GLY A 16 22.92 -63.58 -23.42
N THR A 17 23.46 -62.37 -23.32
CA THR A 17 24.88 -62.12 -23.07
C THR A 17 24.99 -60.85 -22.22
N SER A 18 25.78 -60.99 -21.15
CA SER A 18 26.17 -60.03 -20.13
C SER A 18 26.65 -58.66 -20.64
N LEU A 19 26.26 -57.59 -19.96
CA LEU A 19 27.16 -56.76 -19.13
C LEU A 19 26.30 -55.72 -18.38
N GLY A 20 26.56 -55.58 -17.07
CA GLY A 20 25.69 -54.85 -16.13
C GLY A 20 25.77 -53.32 -16.20
N ILE A 21 24.95 -52.69 -15.36
CA ILE A 21 25.28 -51.61 -14.41
C ILE A 21 24.10 -51.50 -13.41
N ASN A 22 24.46 -51.30 -12.15
CA ASN A 22 23.67 -51.43 -10.93
C ASN A 22 22.53 -50.42 -10.75
N LEU A 23 21.38 -50.89 -10.26
CA LEU A 23 20.45 -50.12 -9.42
C LEU A 23 20.13 -50.96 -8.19
N LEU A 24 20.81 -50.66 -7.08
CA LEU A 24 20.60 -51.30 -5.79
C LEU A 24 19.37 -50.66 -5.12
N ASN A 25 18.30 -51.43 -4.99
CA ASN A 25 17.29 -51.19 -3.95
C ASN A 25 17.90 -51.55 -2.60
N ALA A 26 17.87 -50.64 -1.64
CA ALA A 26 18.07 -50.96 -0.23
C ALA A 26 17.11 -50.11 0.61
N PHE A 27 15.98 -50.70 0.96
CA PHE A 27 15.23 -50.34 2.15
C PHE A 27 16.12 -50.67 3.36
N SER A 28 16.51 -49.66 4.12
CA SER A 28 17.16 -49.87 5.42
C SER A 28 16.22 -49.34 6.49
N SER A 29 15.69 -50.26 7.28
CA SER A 29 15.11 -50.01 8.60
C SER A 29 16.16 -49.32 9.47
N VAL A 30 15.83 -48.21 10.11
CA VAL A 30 16.68 -47.62 11.16
C VAL A 30 15.93 -47.64 12.48
N GLU A 31 16.62 -48.23 13.45
CA GLU A 31 16.18 -48.61 14.80
C GLU A 31 15.76 -47.41 15.68
N LEU A 32 14.79 -47.70 16.53
CA LEU A 32 14.37 -46.92 17.69
C LEU A 32 15.39 -47.07 18.84
N LEU A 33 15.92 -45.95 19.34
CA LEU A 33 15.96 -45.50 20.76
C LEU A 33 17.22 -44.67 21.09
N ASN A 34 17.04 -43.40 21.43
CA ASN A 34 17.30 -42.93 22.81
C ASN A 34 16.63 -41.57 23.09
N PRO A 35 16.01 -41.38 24.27
CA PRO A 35 15.36 -40.14 24.67
C PRO A 35 16.32 -39.18 25.39
N VAL A 36 15.90 -37.92 25.48
CA VAL A 36 16.47 -36.82 26.30
C VAL A 36 17.62 -36.04 25.64
N THR A 37 17.24 -34.98 24.92
CA THR A 37 17.83 -33.66 25.17
C THR A 37 16.67 -32.67 25.35
N LEU A 38 16.43 -32.25 26.59
CA LEU A 38 15.56 -31.12 26.91
C LEU A 38 16.21 -29.85 26.33
N GLY A 39 15.57 -29.24 25.34
CA GLY A 39 16.01 -27.97 24.78
C GLY A 39 15.08 -27.49 23.68
N HIS A 40 14.09 -26.67 24.06
CA HIS A 40 13.22 -25.87 23.21
C HIS A 40 12.65 -26.59 21.98
N ALA A 41 11.48 -27.19 22.13
CA ALA A 41 10.63 -27.54 20.99
C ALA A 41 10.32 -26.26 20.20
N SER A 42 11.10 -26.01 19.15
CA SER A 42 10.75 -25.04 18.12
C SER A 42 9.42 -25.51 17.54
N HIS A 43 8.34 -24.83 17.90
CA HIS A 43 7.03 -25.03 17.29
C HIS A 43 7.10 -24.47 15.86
N GLN A 44 7.85 -25.14 14.98
CA GLN A 44 7.79 -24.87 13.55
C GLN A 44 6.49 -25.49 13.05
N ALA A 45 5.58 -24.64 12.57
CA ALA A 45 4.40 -25.11 11.87
C ALA A 45 4.86 -25.99 10.69
N LEU A 46 4.31 -27.20 10.60
CA LEU A 46 4.56 -28.10 9.48
C LEU A 46 3.61 -27.72 8.35
N ALA A 47 4.14 -27.11 7.29
CA ALA A 47 3.38 -26.81 6.10
C ALA A 47 2.78 -28.10 5.51
N GLN A 48 1.49 -28.07 5.19
CA GLN A 48 0.74 -29.18 4.62
C GLN A 48 0.87 -29.25 3.10
N ASP A 49 1.21 -28.12 2.46
CA ASP A 49 1.47 -28.04 1.03
C ASP A 49 2.54 -26.98 0.67
N VAL A 50 2.86 -26.90 -0.63
CA VAL A 50 3.86 -25.96 -1.17
C VAL A 50 3.43 -24.50 -1.01
N GLU A 51 2.12 -24.24 -1.03
CA GLU A 51 1.58 -22.89 -0.87
C GLU A 51 1.80 -22.39 0.55
N GLU A 52 1.44 -23.20 1.53
CA GLU A 52 1.66 -22.93 2.94
C GLU A 52 3.15 -22.81 3.25
N ASP A 53 4.00 -23.67 2.67
CA ASP A 53 5.45 -23.57 2.84
C ASP A 53 6.01 -22.22 2.33
N VAL A 54 5.55 -21.76 1.16
CA VAL A 54 5.92 -20.43 0.64
C VAL A 54 5.46 -19.33 1.61
N ASN A 55 4.23 -19.41 2.11
CA ASN A 55 3.68 -18.40 3.01
C ASN A 55 4.48 -18.32 4.32
N VAL A 56 4.74 -19.47 4.95
CA VAL A 56 5.52 -19.58 6.19
C VAL A 56 6.95 -19.06 5.97
N ARG A 57 7.59 -19.45 4.87
CA ARG A 57 8.96 -19.03 4.55
C ARG A 57 9.07 -17.52 4.33
N VAL A 58 8.15 -16.93 3.54
CA VAL A 58 8.13 -15.49 3.29
C VAL A 58 7.91 -14.72 4.59
N TYR A 59 6.95 -15.16 5.42
CA TYR A 59 6.69 -14.52 6.71
C TYR A 59 7.89 -14.59 7.66
N GLN A 60 8.51 -15.77 7.80
CA GLN A 60 9.67 -15.96 8.68
C GLN A 60 10.88 -15.13 8.22
N ALA A 61 11.08 -15.02 6.90
CA ALA A 61 12.19 -14.25 6.35
C ALA A 61 11.99 -12.72 6.52
N ALA A 62 10.78 -12.22 6.28
CA ALA A 62 10.53 -10.78 6.21
C ALA A 62 10.04 -10.16 7.52
N SER A 63 9.23 -10.86 8.32
CA SER A 63 8.59 -10.27 9.51
C SER A 63 9.57 -9.67 10.54
N PRO A 64 10.80 -10.20 10.76
CA PRO A 64 11.77 -9.56 11.65
C PRO A 64 12.18 -8.14 11.23
N ALA A 65 12.04 -7.81 9.95
CA ALA A 65 12.41 -6.52 9.37
C ALA A 65 11.21 -5.57 9.17
N VAL A 66 10.00 -5.96 9.59
CA VAL A 66 8.80 -5.12 9.48
C VAL A 66 8.45 -4.54 10.84
N VAL A 67 8.37 -3.22 10.91
CA VAL A 67 8.25 -2.47 12.17
C VAL A 67 6.93 -1.70 12.22
N SER A 68 6.49 -1.36 13.43
CA SER A 68 5.44 -0.34 13.64
C SER A 68 6.09 1.03 13.78
N ILE A 69 5.44 2.08 13.26
CA ILE A 69 5.88 3.47 13.39
C ILE A 69 4.78 4.28 14.06
N GLU A 70 5.15 4.98 15.13
CA GLU A 70 4.30 5.90 15.89
C GLU A 70 4.88 7.32 15.77
N ALA A 71 4.09 8.25 15.24
CA ALA A 71 4.51 9.61 14.89
C ALA A 71 3.49 10.66 15.37
N GLY A 72 3.43 10.90 16.68
CA GLY A 72 2.38 11.74 17.27
C GLY A 72 1.03 11.04 17.15
N ASP A 73 0.10 11.64 16.40
CA ASP A 73 -1.21 11.04 16.09
C ASP A 73 -1.17 10.07 14.89
N GLY A 74 -0.04 10.03 14.16
CA GLY A 74 0.17 9.12 13.02
C GLY A 74 0.62 7.71 13.47
N ASN A 75 0.06 6.68 12.82
CA ASN A 75 0.48 5.29 13.03
C ASN A 75 0.51 4.55 11.69
N GLY A 76 1.53 3.72 11.51
CA GLY A 76 1.68 2.85 10.35
C GLY A 76 2.74 1.79 10.55
N SER A 77 3.20 1.25 9.43
CA SER A 77 4.23 0.24 9.35
C SER A 77 5.46 0.79 8.63
N GLY A 78 6.58 0.09 8.73
CA GLY A 78 7.80 0.37 7.98
C GLY A 78 8.57 -0.89 7.66
N THR A 79 9.47 -0.81 6.69
CA THR A 79 10.35 -1.91 6.29
C THR A 79 11.80 -1.51 6.50
N ILE A 80 12.55 -2.26 7.31
CA ILE A 80 14.00 -2.10 7.42
C ILE A 80 14.66 -2.61 6.14
N ILE A 81 15.34 -1.72 5.42
CA ILE A 81 15.95 -2.01 4.11
C ILE A 81 17.48 -1.96 4.15
N SER A 82 18.07 -1.54 5.27
CA SER A 82 19.52 -1.59 5.48
C SER A 82 19.90 -2.02 6.91
N PRO A 83 21.03 -2.72 7.10
CA PRO A 83 21.41 -3.25 8.43
C PRO A 83 21.74 -2.18 9.47
N ASP A 84 22.04 -0.95 9.05
CA ASP A 84 22.25 0.22 9.92
C ASP A 84 20.93 0.91 10.29
N GLY A 85 19.79 0.42 9.82
CA GLY A 85 18.46 0.83 10.30
C GLY A 85 17.76 1.89 9.48
N LEU A 86 18.06 2.00 8.18
CA LEU A 86 17.22 2.75 7.25
C LEU A 86 15.91 2.00 7.05
N ILE A 87 14.81 2.69 7.33
CA ILE A 87 13.44 2.21 7.21
C ILE A 87 12.76 2.96 6.09
N LEU A 88 12.08 2.22 5.22
CA LEU A 88 11.15 2.74 4.22
C LEU A 88 9.74 2.73 4.79
N THR A 89 8.99 3.83 4.63
CA THR A 89 7.58 3.95 5.02
C THR A 89 6.87 4.97 4.10
N ASN A 90 5.60 5.27 4.37
CA ASN A 90 4.90 6.34 3.66
C ASN A 90 5.17 7.72 4.27
N ALA A 91 5.08 8.77 3.46
CA ALA A 91 5.25 10.14 3.93
C ALA A 91 4.13 10.55 4.88
N HIS A 92 2.87 10.16 4.61
CA HIS A 92 1.74 10.50 5.47
C HIS A 92 1.84 9.88 6.88
N VAL A 93 2.51 8.72 7.03
CA VAL A 93 2.71 8.07 8.34
C VAL A 93 3.58 8.93 9.26
N VAL A 94 4.53 9.66 8.68
CA VAL A 94 5.53 10.44 9.44
C VAL A 94 5.40 11.95 9.19
N ALA A 95 4.31 12.38 8.56
CA ALA A 95 4.10 13.77 8.18
C ALA A 95 4.10 14.68 9.43
N GLY A 96 4.85 15.78 9.36
CA GLY A 96 5.00 16.73 10.47
C GLY A 96 5.93 16.27 11.60
N ALA A 97 6.34 15.00 11.63
CA ALA A 97 7.29 14.49 12.60
C ALA A 97 8.73 14.67 12.12
N ARG A 98 9.62 15.15 13.00
CA ARG A 98 11.08 15.09 12.80
C ARG A 98 11.67 13.78 13.32
N THR A 99 11.02 13.21 14.32
CA THR A 99 11.42 12.01 15.05
C THR A 99 10.19 11.16 15.30
N VAL A 100 10.34 9.85 15.19
CA VAL A 100 9.27 8.87 15.39
C VAL A 100 9.70 7.80 16.39
N GLN A 101 8.73 7.15 17.02
CA GLN A 101 8.95 5.93 17.79
C GLN A 101 8.75 4.74 16.86
N VAL A 102 9.76 3.87 16.78
CA VAL A 102 9.72 2.63 15.99
C VAL A 102 9.64 1.46 16.95
N VAL A 103 8.67 0.57 16.75
CA VAL A 103 8.48 -0.64 17.55
C VAL A 103 8.88 -1.85 16.70
N LEU A 104 9.90 -2.58 17.13
CA LEU A 104 10.35 -3.81 16.50
C LEU A 104 9.40 -4.98 16.80
N PRO A 105 9.46 -6.10 16.06
CA PRO A 105 8.59 -7.27 16.29
C PRO A 105 8.70 -7.91 17.67
N ASP A 106 9.84 -7.74 18.35
CA ASP A 106 10.05 -8.22 19.73
C ASP A 106 9.52 -7.25 20.80
N GLY A 107 8.90 -6.15 20.38
CA GLY A 107 8.38 -5.09 21.24
C GLY A 107 9.41 -4.01 21.62
N THR A 108 10.66 -4.13 21.18
CA THR A 108 11.70 -3.13 21.44
C THR A 108 11.31 -1.80 20.81
N LYS A 109 11.36 -0.73 21.62
CA LYS A 109 11.05 0.64 21.19
C LYS A 109 12.33 1.43 20.94
N LEU A 110 12.49 1.95 19.73
CA LEU A 110 13.63 2.74 19.29
C LEU A 110 13.18 4.12 18.79
N GLN A 111 14.08 5.10 18.84
CA GLN A 111 13.86 6.38 18.17
C GLN A 111 14.44 6.35 16.74
N GLY A 112 13.67 6.87 15.79
CA GLY A 112 14.09 7.09 14.41
C GLY A 112 14.00 8.56 14.03
N ASP A 113 14.95 9.03 13.24
CA ASP A 113 14.94 10.37 12.64
C ASP A 113 14.34 10.30 11.24
N VAL A 114 13.40 11.19 10.91
CA VAL A 114 12.88 11.28 9.53
C VAL A 114 13.92 12.00 8.69
N VAL A 115 14.58 11.28 7.78
CA VAL A 115 15.76 11.77 7.06
C VAL A 115 15.48 12.22 5.63
N ALA A 116 14.41 11.71 5.01
CA ALA A 116 14.04 12.07 3.66
C ALA A 116 12.57 11.81 3.35
N PHE A 117 12.07 12.50 2.35
CA PHE A 117 10.75 12.37 1.75
C PHE A 117 10.86 12.25 0.24
N GLY A 118 9.87 11.62 -0.39
CA GLY A 118 9.77 11.53 -1.84
C GLY A 118 9.61 12.90 -2.50
N GLU A 119 10.16 13.04 -3.71
CA GLU A 119 9.98 14.23 -4.52
C GLU A 119 8.58 14.30 -5.15
N ALA A 120 8.15 15.51 -5.52
CA ALA A 120 6.93 15.74 -6.30
C ALA A 120 5.65 15.13 -5.69
N GLY A 121 5.59 15.02 -4.36
CA GLY A 121 4.43 14.45 -3.66
C GLY A 121 4.38 12.93 -3.63
N LEU A 122 5.47 12.23 -4.02
CA LEU A 122 5.57 10.78 -3.84
C LEU A 122 5.47 10.44 -2.35
N ASP A 123 4.46 9.63 -1.99
CA ASP A 123 4.13 9.26 -0.61
C ASP A 123 5.10 8.21 -0.03
N LEU A 124 6.40 8.49 -0.09
CA LEU A 124 7.47 7.72 0.53
C LEU A 124 8.24 8.61 1.50
N ALA A 125 8.69 8.01 2.60
CA ALA A 125 9.65 8.61 3.51
C ALA A 125 10.69 7.58 3.95
N ALA A 126 11.85 8.10 4.36
CA ALA A 126 12.91 7.32 4.95
C ALA A 126 13.11 7.75 6.41
N VAL A 127 13.17 6.77 7.30
CA VAL A 127 13.44 6.94 8.73
C VAL A 127 14.74 6.23 9.06
N GLN A 128 15.66 6.90 9.75
CA GLN A 128 16.92 6.31 10.20
C GLN A 128 16.85 5.99 11.68
N LEU A 129 16.97 4.71 12.05
CA LEU A 129 17.09 4.33 13.45
C LEU A 129 18.42 4.80 14.04
N ARG A 130 18.37 5.28 15.29
CA ARG A 130 19.56 5.77 16.00
C ARG A 130 20.41 4.62 16.54
N GLY A 131 21.69 4.64 16.19
CA GLY A 131 22.72 3.79 16.81
C GLY A 131 22.58 2.29 16.55
N GLN A 132 21.81 1.88 15.55
CA GLN A 132 21.60 0.46 15.23
C GLN A 132 22.58 -0.03 14.18
N ARG A 133 22.94 -1.32 14.28
CA ARG A 133 23.77 -2.06 13.32
C ARG A 133 23.34 -3.52 13.32
N ASN A 134 23.48 -4.19 12.18
CA ASN A 134 23.14 -5.62 12.00
C ASN A 134 21.66 -5.95 12.19
N LEU A 135 20.77 -5.03 11.82
CA LEU A 135 19.33 -5.31 11.79
C LEU A 135 18.97 -6.25 10.62
N PRO A 136 17.93 -7.08 10.77
CA PRO A 136 17.37 -7.84 9.66
C PRO A 136 16.83 -6.88 8.59
N THR A 137 16.90 -7.27 7.33
CA THR A 137 16.45 -6.44 6.21
C THR A 137 15.58 -7.22 5.23
N VAL A 138 14.70 -6.50 4.53
CA VAL A 138 13.99 -7.03 3.36
C VAL A 138 14.76 -6.67 2.08
N PRO A 139 15.11 -7.65 1.23
CA PRO A 139 15.71 -7.36 -0.07
C PRO A 139 14.70 -6.69 -1.01
N ILE A 140 15.17 -5.82 -1.89
CA ILE A 140 14.32 -5.09 -2.85
C ILE A 140 14.34 -5.83 -4.19
N ALA A 141 13.17 -6.08 -4.77
CA ALA A 141 13.04 -6.76 -6.04
C ALA A 141 13.52 -5.89 -7.21
N ASP A 142 13.85 -6.55 -8.33
CA ASP A 142 13.96 -5.89 -9.63
C ASP A 142 12.56 -5.48 -10.12
N PRO A 143 12.31 -4.20 -10.48
CA PRO A 143 11.03 -3.77 -11.04
C PRO A 143 10.58 -4.58 -12.25
N ALA A 144 11.50 -5.07 -13.08
CA ALA A 144 11.17 -5.89 -14.25
C ALA A 144 10.66 -7.30 -13.88
N SER A 145 10.79 -7.70 -12.62
CA SER A 145 10.33 -9.01 -12.12
C SER A 145 8.89 -8.99 -11.60
N VAL A 146 8.22 -7.84 -11.60
CA VAL A 146 6.84 -7.69 -11.12
C VAL A 146 5.85 -7.94 -12.25
N ALA A 147 4.89 -8.85 -12.05
CA ALA A 147 3.92 -9.27 -13.05
C ALA A 147 2.52 -9.46 -12.44
N VAL A 148 1.49 -9.06 -13.18
CA VAL A 148 0.09 -9.31 -12.83
C VAL A 148 -0.16 -10.82 -12.70
N GLY A 149 -0.91 -11.22 -11.68
CA GLY A 149 -1.24 -12.61 -11.37
C GLY A 149 -0.22 -13.32 -10.47
N GLN A 150 0.96 -12.75 -10.22
CA GLN A 150 1.90 -13.33 -9.25
C GLN A 150 1.36 -13.16 -7.82
N ARG A 151 1.75 -14.06 -6.91
CA ARG A 151 1.44 -13.91 -5.48
C ARG A 151 2.07 -12.65 -4.90
N ALA A 152 1.29 -12.02 -4.03
CA ALA A 152 1.68 -10.89 -3.22
C ALA A 152 1.41 -11.17 -1.74
N PHE A 153 2.28 -10.66 -0.88
CA PHE A 153 2.16 -10.79 0.57
C PHE A 153 2.33 -9.43 1.21
N ALA A 154 1.46 -9.08 2.17
CA ALA A 154 1.58 -7.86 2.93
C ALA A 154 1.84 -8.19 4.40
N ILE A 155 2.72 -7.41 5.02
CA ILE A 155 2.98 -7.44 6.47
C ILE A 155 2.77 -6.03 7.02
N GLY A 156 2.11 -5.91 8.16
CA GLY A 156 1.95 -4.62 8.81
C GLY A 156 1.38 -4.70 10.22
N ASN A 157 0.95 -3.53 10.72
CA ASN A 157 0.29 -3.36 12.00
C ASN A 157 -1.10 -2.72 11.81
N PRO A 158 -2.10 -3.47 11.31
CA PRO A 158 -3.41 -2.92 11.07
C PRO A 158 -4.05 -2.44 12.37
N PHE A 159 -4.69 -1.28 12.30
CA PHE A 159 -5.32 -0.56 13.40
C PHE A 159 -4.38 -0.28 14.59
N GLY A 160 -3.06 -0.38 14.38
CA GLY A 160 -2.05 -0.10 15.40
C GLY A 160 -1.89 -1.14 16.50
N GLN A 161 -2.65 -2.23 16.46
CA GLN A 161 -2.77 -3.19 17.56
C GLN A 161 -2.52 -4.65 17.16
N PHE A 162 -2.21 -4.90 15.89
CA PHE A 162 -2.07 -6.23 15.30
C PHE A 162 -0.72 -6.38 14.56
N GLN A 163 0.37 -5.94 15.19
CA GLN A 163 1.71 -5.97 14.60
C GLN A 163 2.07 -7.38 14.09
N GLY A 164 2.66 -7.44 12.90
CA GLY A 164 3.05 -8.70 12.26
C GLY A 164 1.88 -9.39 11.54
N THR A 165 0.74 -8.72 11.34
CA THR A 165 -0.34 -9.27 10.53
C THR A 165 0.15 -9.55 9.12
N PHE A 166 0.01 -10.80 8.69
CA PHE A 166 0.38 -11.29 7.36
C PHE A 166 -0.87 -11.58 6.54
N THR A 167 -0.98 -10.98 5.36
CA THR A 167 -2.08 -11.22 4.42
C THR A 167 -1.53 -11.59 3.04
N THR A 168 -2.27 -12.41 2.31
CA THR A 168 -1.87 -12.92 1.00
C THR A 168 -2.92 -12.60 -0.06
N GLY A 169 -2.48 -12.53 -1.30
CA GLY A 169 -3.26 -12.20 -2.48
C GLY A 169 -2.38 -12.27 -3.72
N ILE A 170 -2.70 -11.48 -4.73
CA ILE A 170 -1.96 -11.36 -5.99
C ILE A 170 -1.71 -9.91 -6.36
N VAL A 171 -0.79 -9.69 -7.29
CA VAL A 171 -0.73 -8.44 -8.06
C VAL A 171 -1.91 -8.44 -9.04
N SER A 172 -2.94 -7.65 -8.75
CA SER A 172 -4.18 -7.57 -9.55
C SER A 172 -4.01 -6.69 -10.79
N ARG A 173 -3.22 -5.61 -10.70
CA ARG A 173 -2.93 -4.68 -11.81
C ARG A 173 -1.63 -3.91 -11.55
N ILE A 174 -0.93 -3.52 -12.60
CA ILE A 174 0.21 -2.60 -12.53
C ILE A 174 -0.17 -1.32 -13.28
N ASP A 175 0.02 -0.17 -12.64
CA ASP A 175 -0.20 1.15 -13.19
C ASP A 175 1.14 1.89 -13.26
N SER A 176 1.90 1.65 -14.32
CA SER A 176 3.26 2.22 -14.47
C SER A 176 3.26 3.74 -14.56
N ASN A 177 2.21 4.33 -15.13
CA ASN A 177 2.06 5.79 -15.24
C ASN A 177 2.01 6.42 -13.85
N ARG A 178 1.22 5.84 -12.95
CA ARG A 178 1.08 6.29 -11.55
C ARG A 178 2.13 5.70 -10.62
N GLY A 179 2.88 4.67 -11.04
CA GLY A 179 3.84 3.96 -10.20
C GLY A 179 3.18 3.15 -9.08
N LEU A 180 2.02 2.56 -9.36
CA LEU A 180 1.23 1.82 -8.36
C LEU A 180 1.03 0.36 -8.76
N ILE A 181 1.08 -0.53 -7.76
CA ILE A 181 0.58 -1.91 -7.83
C ILE A 181 -0.78 -1.94 -7.16
N GLN A 182 -1.78 -2.50 -7.84
CA GLN A 182 -3.04 -2.91 -7.24
C GLN A 182 -2.92 -4.36 -6.80
N THR A 183 -3.44 -4.66 -5.61
CA THR A 183 -3.39 -5.99 -4.98
C THR A 183 -4.72 -6.29 -4.31
N ASP A 184 -5.11 -7.55 -4.25
CA ASP A 184 -6.27 -8.01 -3.47
C ASP A 184 -5.88 -8.52 -2.07
N THR A 185 -4.59 -8.39 -1.70
CA THR A 185 -4.15 -8.58 -0.31
C THR A 185 -4.99 -7.71 0.63
N ALA A 186 -5.32 -8.27 1.79
CA ALA A 186 -6.00 -7.51 2.83
C ALA A 186 -5.06 -6.44 3.43
N ILE A 187 -5.08 -5.25 2.84
CA ILE A 187 -4.50 -4.01 3.35
C ILE A 187 -5.55 -3.32 4.21
N ASN A 188 -5.23 -2.76 5.37
CA ASN A 188 -6.13 -1.97 6.23
C ASN A 188 -5.37 -0.76 6.81
N PRO A 189 -6.05 0.26 7.37
CA PRO A 189 -5.38 1.34 8.09
C PRO A 189 -4.34 0.75 9.06
N GLY A 190 -3.12 1.29 9.08
CA GLY A 190 -1.98 0.75 9.84
C GLY A 190 -1.02 -0.15 9.04
N ASN A 191 -1.45 -0.72 7.90
CA ASN A 191 -0.54 -1.40 6.96
C ASN A 191 0.28 -0.42 6.10
N SER A 192 -0.14 0.85 6.01
CA SER A 192 0.60 1.91 5.31
C SER A 192 2.08 1.92 5.70
N GLY A 193 2.98 1.90 4.72
CA GLY A 193 4.43 1.90 4.89
C GLY A 193 5.04 0.51 5.06
N GLY A 194 4.23 -0.52 5.32
CA GLY A 194 4.67 -1.92 5.35
C GLY A 194 4.95 -2.46 3.93
N PRO A 195 5.66 -3.60 3.82
CA PRO A 195 6.04 -4.11 2.51
C PRO A 195 4.90 -4.86 1.81
N LEU A 196 4.84 -4.73 0.49
CA LEU A 196 4.27 -5.72 -0.41
C LEU A 196 5.41 -6.58 -0.95
N LEU A 197 5.33 -7.90 -0.77
CA LEU A 197 6.40 -8.86 -1.05
C LEU A 197 5.99 -9.84 -2.15
N ASN A 198 6.96 -10.30 -2.93
CA ASN A 198 6.80 -11.46 -3.83
C ASN A 198 7.08 -12.79 -3.09
N SER A 199 6.97 -13.91 -3.81
CA SER A 199 7.22 -15.27 -3.27
C SER A 199 8.67 -15.57 -2.90
N ARG A 200 9.62 -14.67 -3.19
CA ARG A 200 11.01 -14.73 -2.72
C ARG A 200 11.22 -13.93 -1.44
N GLY A 201 10.18 -13.26 -0.93
CA GLY A 201 10.30 -12.35 0.21
C GLY A 201 10.97 -11.02 -0.13
N GLU A 202 11.02 -10.66 -1.41
CA GLU A 202 11.56 -9.37 -1.86
C GLU A 202 10.45 -8.31 -1.94
N LEU A 203 10.78 -7.08 -1.56
CA LEU A 203 9.90 -5.92 -1.66
C LEU A 203 9.63 -5.58 -3.12
N ILE A 204 8.36 -5.69 -3.53
CA ILE A 204 7.84 -5.26 -4.83
C ILE A 204 7.08 -3.94 -4.73
N GLY A 205 6.71 -3.52 -3.53
CA GLY A 205 6.13 -2.20 -3.28
C GLY A 205 5.98 -1.87 -1.80
N VAL A 206 5.56 -0.64 -1.51
CA VAL A 206 5.24 -0.14 -0.17
C VAL A 206 3.73 0.02 -0.08
N ASN A 207 3.07 -0.73 0.79
CA ASN A 207 1.62 -0.66 0.96
C ASN A 207 1.23 0.78 1.31
N SER A 208 0.27 1.33 0.58
CA SER A 208 -0.40 2.58 0.94
C SER A 208 -1.84 2.22 1.31
N ALA A 209 -2.46 2.98 2.21
CA ALA A 209 -3.77 2.65 2.75
C ALA A 209 -4.81 2.39 1.64
N ILE A 210 -5.81 1.59 2.00
CA ILE A 210 -6.94 1.32 1.15
C ILE A 210 -7.74 2.58 0.86
N PHE A 211 -8.35 2.53 -0.30
CA PHE A 211 -9.64 3.11 -0.56
C PHE A 211 -10.74 2.50 0.36
N SER A 212 -11.39 3.27 1.25
CA SER A 212 -12.56 2.82 2.03
C SER A 212 -13.77 3.73 1.73
N PRO A 213 -14.73 3.29 0.89
CA PRO A 213 -15.95 4.05 0.64
C PRO A 213 -16.88 3.90 1.84
N ARG A 214 -17.36 5.02 2.38
CA ARG A 214 -18.50 5.08 3.31
C ARG A 214 -18.25 4.49 4.71
N GLY A 215 -17.30 5.01 5.48
CA GLY A 215 -17.25 4.77 6.94
C GLY A 215 -17.15 3.30 7.41
N ALA A 216 -17.00 2.35 6.49
CA ALA A 216 -16.76 0.94 6.75
C ALA A 216 -15.28 0.67 6.48
N GLY A 217 -14.45 1.07 7.44
CA GLY A 217 -12.97 1.11 7.39
C GLY A 217 -12.29 -0.25 7.27
N GLY A 218 -12.64 -1.04 6.26
CA GLY A 218 -12.10 -2.37 6.00
C GLY A 218 -11.83 -2.64 4.53
N ASN A 219 -10.95 -3.60 4.28
CA ASN A 219 -10.60 -4.09 2.95
C ASN A 219 -11.76 -4.74 2.21
N ILE A 220 -11.94 -4.37 0.94
CA ILE A 220 -12.93 -4.95 0.01
C ILE A 220 -12.29 -5.67 -1.19
N GLY A 221 -11.01 -6.04 -1.08
CA GLY A 221 -10.24 -6.69 -2.15
C GLY A 221 -9.55 -5.73 -3.14
N ILE A 222 -9.41 -4.45 -2.78
CA ILE A 222 -8.70 -3.44 -3.59
C ILE A 222 -7.73 -2.67 -2.71
N GLY A 223 -6.48 -3.12 -2.65
CA GLY A 223 -5.35 -2.43 -2.02
C GLY A 223 -4.38 -1.84 -3.04
N PHE A 224 -3.59 -0.87 -2.61
CA PHE A 224 -2.55 -0.25 -3.45
C PHE A 224 -1.19 -0.27 -2.74
N ALA A 225 -0.13 -0.39 -3.53
CA ALA A 225 1.23 -0.21 -3.08
C ALA A 225 2.01 0.68 -4.06
N ILE A 226 2.88 1.53 -3.53
CA ILE A 226 3.84 2.30 -4.34
C ILE A 226 4.86 1.30 -4.86
N SER A 227 4.94 1.19 -6.17
CA SER A 227 5.73 0.16 -6.84
C SER A 227 7.23 0.38 -6.70
N VAL A 228 7.99 -0.71 -6.76
CA VAL A 228 9.46 -0.70 -6.61
C VAL A 228 10.18 0.15 -7.68
N ASP A 229 9.54 0.40 -8.82
CA ASP A 229 9.98 1.37 -9.85
C ASP A 229 10.08 2.82 -9.31
N ARG A 230 9.27 3.19 -8.31
CA ARG A 230 9.34 4.49 -7.62
C ARG A 230 10.22 4.44 -6.37
N VAL A 231 10.27 3.30 -5.72
CA VAL A 231 11.11 3.09 -4.52
C VAL A 231 12.60 3.20 -4.85
N GLN A 232 13.07 2.56 -5.93
CA GLN A 232 14.50 2.54 -6.24
C GLN A 232 15.10 3.94 -6.53
N PRO A 233 14.48 4.79 -7.37
CA PRO A 233 14.93 6.17 -7.55
C PRO A 233 14.91 6.97 -6.24
N PHE A 234 13.87 6.80 -5.42
CA PHE A 234 13.79 7.44 -4.11
C PHE A 234 14.97 7.04 -3.22
N LEU A 235 15.25 5.75 -3.08
CA LEU A 235 16.38 5.27 -2.26
C LEU A 235 17.74 5.70 -2.81
N THR A 236 17.87 5.85 -4.13
CA THR A 236 19.06 6.42 -4.75
C THR A 236 19.23 7.88 -4.29
N ALA A 237 18.17 8.69 -4.37
CA ALA A 237 18.20 10.08 -3.89
C ALA A 237 18.47 10.19 -2.39
N VAL A 238 17.98 9.25 -1.57
CA VAL A 238 18.31 9.19 -0.12
C VAL A 238 19.80 8.93 0.09
N ARG A 239 20.37 7.96 -0.63
CA ARG A 239 21.81 7.61 -0.54
C ARG A 239 22.71 8.75 -1.01
N ASP A 240 22.31 9.44 -2.07
CA ASP A 240 23.05 10.57 -2.63
C ASP A 240 22.85 11.88 -1.84
N GLY A 241 21.93 11.88 -0.85
CA GLY A 241 21.60 13.04 -0.04
C GLY A 241 20.85 14.15 -0.80
N THR A 242 20.26 13.83 -1.95
CA THR A 242 19.50 14.75 -2.80
C THR A 242 18.00 14.74 -2.49
N ALA A 243 17.49 13.70 -1.82
CA ALA A 243 16.09 13.62 -1.45
C ALA A 243 15.67 14.77 -0.49
N PRO A 244 14.46 15.34 -0.68
CA PRO A 244 13.92 16.38 0.21
C PRO A 244 13.90 15.95 1.69
N ARG A 245 14.26 16.86 2.60
CA ARG A 245 14.19 16.62 4.07
C ARG A 245 12.87 17.05 4.71
N THR A 246 11.99 17.64 3.92
CA THR A 246 10.65 18.05 4.31
C THR A 246 9.68 17.46 3.31
N ALA A 247 8.55 16.96 3.78
CA ALA A 247 7.49 16.47 2.91
C ALA A 247 7.14 17.53 1.86
N GLN A 248 7.34 17.21 0.59
CA GLN A 248 6.90 18.07 -0.50
C GLN A 248 5.41 17.81 -0.70
N GLN A 249 4.58 18.79 -0.33
CA GLN A 249 3.13 18.64 -0.40
C GLN A 249 2.65 18.49 -1.85
N SER A 250 2.14 17.31 -2.17
CA SER A 250 0.82 17.14 -2.77
C SER A 250 0.37 15.72 -2.40
N PRO A 251 -0.72 15.53 -1.64
CA PRO A 251 -1.26 14.20 -1.47
C PRO A 251 -1.61 13.67 -2.86
N MET A 252 -0.94 12.61 -3.31
CA MET A 252 -1.40 11.86 -4.47
C MET A 252 -2.72 11.20 -4.08
N LEU A 253 -3.82 11.89 -4.38
CA LEU A 253 -5.14 11.32 -4.27
C LEU A 253 -5.32 10.28 -5.37
N ALA A 254 -5.98 9.18 -5.03
CA ALA A 254 -6.16 8.00 -5.86
C ALA A 254 -6.61 8.37 -7.28
N GLY A 255 -5.71 8.47 -8.27
CA GLY A 255 -6.08 9.11 -9.55
C GLY A 255 -4.92 9.74 -10.31
N GLY A 256 -3.76 9.94 -9.67
CA GLY A 256 -2.53 10.33 -10.34
C GLY A 256 -2.52 11.76 -10.92
N GLN A 257 -3.59 12.53 -10.73
CA GLN A 257 -3.62 13.95 -11.07
C GLN A 257 -3.15 14.75 -9.85
N PRO A 258 -2.13 15.63 -9.99
CA PRO A 258 -1.71 16.50 -8.90
C PRO A 258 -2.86 17.45 -8.56
N ALA A 259 -3.12 17.63 -7.27
CA ALA A 259 -4.17 18.54 -6.83
C ALA A 259 -3.81 19.98 -7.19
N GLN A 260 -4.70 20.67 -7.90
CA GLN A 260 -4.49 22.06 -8.30
C GLN A 260 -4.64 22.97 -7.09
N ARG A 261 -3.62 23.79 -6.80
CA ARG A 261 -3.74 24.80 -5.75
C ARG A 261 -4.77 25.86 -6.12
N ILE A 262 -5.66 26.19 -5.19
CA ILE A 262 -6.71 27.19 -5.34
C ILE A 262 -6.63 28.25 -4.25
N THR A 263 -7.13 29.44 -4.58
CA THR A 263 -7.21 30.57 -3.65
C THR A 263 -8.66 30.75 -3.23
N PRO A 264 -8.97 30.79 -1.91
CA PRO A 264 -10.30 31.11 -1.44
C PRO A 264 -10.86 32.38 -2.07
N ASN A 265 -12.17 32.41 -2.29
CA ASN A 265 -12.95 33.47 -2.94
C ASN A 265 -12.68 33.66 -4.45
N THR A 266 -11.97 32.73 -5.09
CA THR A 266 -11.83 32.69 -6.56
C THR A 266 -12.68 31.55 -7.11
N PRO A 267 -13.64 31.81 -8.01
CA PRO A 267 -14.42 30.74 -8.62
C PRO A 267 -13.54 29.90 -9.55
N ILE A 268 -13.80 28.60 -9.55
CA ILE A 268 -13.09 27.62 -10.38
C ILE A 268 -14.10 27.00 -11.33
N VAL A 269 -13.72 26.88 -12.59
CA VAL A 269 -14.48 26.09 -13.58
C VAL A 269 -13.67 24.83 -13.85
N GLY A 270 -14.30 23.67 -13.72
CA GLY A 270 -13.67 22.37 -13.98
C GLY A 270 -14.50 21.48 -14.88
N GLN A 271 -13.90 20.36 -15.27
CA GLN A 271 -14.56 19.33 -16.08
C GLN A 271 -14.13 17.96 -15.59
N LEU A 272 -15.11 17.09 -15.33
CA LEU A 272 -14.91 15.67 -15.10
C LEU A 272 -15.01 14.93 -16.43
N SER A 273 -14.01 14.11 -16.74
CA SER A 273 -13.91 13.35 -17.99
C SER A 273 -13.27 11.98 -17.73
N GLN A 274 -13.16 11.15 -18.76
CA GLN A 274 -12.48 9.84 -18.65
C GLN A 274 -10.99 9.96 -18.31
N GLU A 275 -10.39 11.14 -18.49
CA GLU A 275 -9.00 11.43 -18.16
C GLU A 275 -8.82 11.95 -16.72
N SER A 276 -9.93 12.26 -16.03
CA SER A 276 -9.91 12.70 -14.62
C SER A 276 -9.41 11.59 -13.69
N GLY A 277 -9.12 11.97 -12.44
CA GLY A 277 -8.95 10.99 -11.37
C GLY A 277 -10.19 10.11 -11.28
N ILE A 278 -10.02 8.84 -10.92
CA ILE A 278 -11.14 7.92 -10.70
C ILE A 278 -11.07 7.53 -9.24
N LEU A 279 -12.12 7.80 -8.47
CA LEU A 279 -12.24 7.26 -7.13
C LEU A 279 -12.43 5.75 -7.24
N PRO A 280 -11.51 4.94 -6.69
CA PRO A 280 -11.64 3.49 -6.75
C PRO A 280 -12.88 2.94 -6.02
N ALA A 281 -13.54 3.75 -5.16
CA ALA A 281 -14.81 3.47 -4.46
C ALA A 281 -15.87 2.85 -5.33
N ASP A 282 -16.12 3.61 -6.38
CA ASP A 282 -17.39 3.67 -7.07
C ASP A 282 -17.14 4.02 -8.52
N ASN A 283 -15.88 4.17 -8.94
CA ASN A 283 -15.47 4.59 -10.26
C ASN A 283 -16.06 5.95 -10.66
N SER A 284 -16.36 6.82 -9.70
CA SER A 284 -16.69 8.21 -9.96
C SER A 284 -15.45 8.98 -10.40
N TYR A 285 -15.64 9.96 -11.28
CA TYR A 285 -14.54 10.81 -11.72
C TYR A 285 -14.37 11.97 -10.75
N PHE A 286 -13.13 12.31 -10.40
CA PHE A 286 -12.84 13.49 -9.60
C PHE A 286 -11.65 14.29 -10.11
N ASN A 287 -11.68 15.58 -9.74
CA ASN A 287 -10.54 16.48 -9.79
C ASN A 287 -10.20 16.93 -8.37
N ALA A 288 -8.92 17.09 -8.07
CA ALA A 288 -8.46 17.47 -6.74
C ALA A 288 -7.97 18.92 -6.70
N TYR A 289 -8.28 19.63 -5.61
CA TYR A 289 -7.85 21.00 -5.38
C TYR A 289 -7.30 21.19 -3.98
N THR A 290 -6.24 21.99 -3.79
CA THR A 290 -5.66 22.25 -2.46
C THR A 290 -5.76 23.70 -2.04
N PHE A 291 -5.95 23.94 -0.74
CA PHE A 291 -5.88 25.28 -0.15
C PHE A 291 -5.28 25.24 1.26
N GLU A 292 -4.74 26.37 1.71
CA GLU A 292 -4.22 26.51 3.07
C GLU A 292 -5.34 26.87 4.05
N GLY A 293 -5.44 26.11 5.14
CA GLY A 293 -6.43 26.29 6.19
C GLY A 293 -5.80 26.44 7.58
N LYS A 294 -6.54 27.07 8.50
CA LYS A 294 -6.19 27.17 9.91
C LYS A 294 -7.20 26.46 10.80
N ALA A 295 -6.74 25.88 11.91
CA ALA A 295 -7.60 25.28 12.92
C ALA A 295 -8.67 26.29 13.39
N GLY A 296 -9.92 25.84 13.45
CA GLY A 296 -11.08 26.65 13.82
C GLY A 296 -11.62 27.58 12.71
N GLN A 297 -10.95 27.66 11.56
CA GLN A 297 -11.42 28.45 10.42
C GLN A 297 -12.68 27.82 9.84
N GLN A 298 -13.74 28.62 9.66
CA GLN A 298 -14.91 28.15 8.92
C GLN A 298 -14.69 28.23 7.41
N VAL A 299 -15.06 27.16 6.73
CA VAL A 299 -15.05 27.08 5.26
C VAL A 299 -16.41 26.68 4.74
N VAL A 300 -16.76 27.26 3.59
CA VAL A 300 -17.92 26.90 2.79
C VAL A 300 -17.42 26.53 1.40
N ILE A 301 -17.72 25.32 0.95
CA ILE A 301 -17.34 24.80 -0.36
C ILE A 301 -18.60 24.44 -1.10
N GLU A 302 -18.82 25.08 -2.24
CA GLU A 302 -19.97 24.86 -3.09
C GLU A 302 -19.49 24.30 -4.42
N MET A 303 -20.14 23.25 -4.91
CA MET A 303 -19.94 22.69 -6.24
C MET A 303 -21.28 22.66 -6.95
N THR A 304 -21.37 23.35 -8.09
CA THR A 304 -22.60 23.42 -8.88
C THR A 304 -22.41 22.88 -10.28
N SER A 305 -23.42 22.16 -10.78
CA SER A 305 -23.44 21.66 -12.15
C SER A 305 -24.84 21.45 -12.69
N SER A 306 -24.97 21.63 -14.01
CA SER A 306 -26.17 21.22 -14.77
C SER A 306 -25.96 19.94 -15.58
N GLU A 307 -24.74 19.38 -15.57
CA GLU A 307 -24.34 18.25 -16.41
C GLU A 307 -24.06 16.97 -15.60
N LEU A 308 -23.86 17.09 -14.29
CA LEU A 308 -23.52 15.98 -13.39
C LEU A 308 -24.19 16.12 -12.03
N ASP A 309 -24.18 15.01 -11.29
CA ASP A 309 -24.63 14.92 -9.91
C ASP A 309 -23.44 15.21 -8.99
N ALA A 310 -23.37 16.40 -8.39
CA ALA A 310 -22.18 16.90 -7.73
C ALA A 310 -21.95 16.22 -6.38
N TYR A 311 -20.69 15.90 -6.06
CA TYR A 311 -20.32 15.35 -4.77
C TYR A 311 -18.99 15.94 -4.31
N LEU A 312 -18.95 16.49 -3.11
CA LEU A 312 -17.76 17.10 -2.52
C LEU A 312 -17.21 16.23 -1.39
N ILE A 313 -15.89 16.08 -1.37
CA ILE A 313 -15.15 15.50 -0.25
C ILE A 313 -14.06 16.48 0.17
N LEU A 314 -13.98 16.81 1.46
CA LEU A 314 -12.91 17.60 2.04
C LEU A 314 -12.02 16.71 2.90
N LEU A 315 -10.73 16.72 2.60
CA LEU A 315 -9.68 16.00 3.29
C LEU A 315 -8.79 16.95 4.07
N ALA A 316 -8.39 16.55 5.28
CA ALA A 316 -7.45 17.31 6.10
C ALA A 316 -5.99 17.11 5.62
N PRO A 317 -5.03 17.84 6.20
CA PRO A 317 -3.61 17.74 5.82
C PRO A 317 -2.99 16.34 6.00
N ASP A 318 -3.54 15.54 6.91
CA ASP A 318 -3.18 14.14 7.16
C ASP A 318 -3.93 13.14 6.24
N GLY A 319 -4.80 13.65 5.34
CA GLY A 319 -5.58 12.85 4.40
C GLY A 319 -6.90 12.29 4.95
N ARG A 320 -7.26 12.56 6.20
CA ARG A 320 -8.55 12.10 6.77
C ARG A 320 -9.74 12.85 6.16
N ASP A 321 -10.88 12.18 6.06
CA ASP A 321 -12.15 12.84 5.76
C ASP A 321 -12.50 13.85 6.87
N VAL A 322 -12.73 15.10 6.48
CA VAL A 322 -13.22 16.19 7.34
C VAL A 322 -14.72 16.31 7.21
N ALA A 323 -15.22 16.34 5.97
CA ALA A 323 -16.62 16.48 5.65
C ALA A 323 -16.87 16.06 4.19
N GLN A 324 -18.11 15.65 3.90
CA GLN A 324 -18.57 15.26 2.58
C GLN A 324 -20.02 15.73 2.40
N ASP A 325 -20.42 16.09 1.17
CA ASP A 325 -21.79 16.53 0.87
C ASP A 325 -22.11 16.33 -0.62
N ASP A 326 -23.28 15.77 -0.93
CA ASP A 326 -23.77 15.44 -2.29
C ASP A 326 -25.06 16.16 -2.72
N ASP A 327 -25.87 16.69 -1.80
CA ASP A 327 -27.13 17.36 -2.16
C ASP A 327 -27.47 18.59 -1.30
N GLY A 328 -26.56 19.01 -0.41
CA GLY A 328 -26.75 20.13 0.51
C GLY A 328 -26.84 21.50 -0.16
N GLY A 329 -26.52 21.61 -1.46
CA GLY A 329 -26.66 22.82 -2.28
C GLY A 329 -28.05 22.98 -2.92
N GLY A 330 -28.86 21.93 -2.92
CA GLY A 330 -30.17 21.85 -3.57
C GLY A 330 -30.11 21.27 -4.99
N GLY A 331 -31.05 20.39 -5.32
CA GLY A 331 -31.06 19.70 -6.61
C GLY A 331 -29.94 18.65 -6.68
N SER A 332 -29.00 18.84 -7.61
CA SER A 332 -27.82 17.98 -7.81
C SER A 332 -26.50 18.72 -7.49
N ASP A 333 -26.59 19.81 -6.72
CA ASP A 333 -25.45 20.62 -6.29
C ASP A 333 -25.02 20.25 -4.86
N ALA A 334 -23.72 20.30 -4.60
CA ALA A 334 -23.13 20.01 -3.30
C ALA A 334 -22.70 21.27 -2.56
N ARG A 335 -22.91 21.31 -1.23
CA ARG A 335 -22.53 22.43 -0.36
C ARG A 335 -22.07 21.96 1.01
N LEU A 336 -20.76 22.02 1.22
CA LEU A 336 -20.09 21.66 2.45
C LEU A 336 -19.84 22.89 3.32
N VAL A 337 -20.26 22.85 4.59
CA VAL A 337 -19.97 23.87 5.60
C VAL A 337 -19.31 23.21 6.80
N THR A 338 -18.08 23.59 7.13
CA THR A 338 -17.37 22.99 8.27
C THR A 338 -16.34 23.92 8.91
N SER A 339 -15.89 23.56 10.12
CA SER A 339 -14.76 24.16 10.80
C SER A 339 -13.54 23.26 10.65
N LEU A 340 -12.41 23.84 10.25
CA LEU A 340 -11.18 23.09 10.00
C LEU A 340 -10.55 22.59 11.32
N PRO A 341 -10.22 21.30 11.46
CA PRO A 341 -9.72 20.75 12.72
C PRO A 341 -8.26 21.10 13.04
N ALA A 342 -7.44 21.38 12.02
CA ALA A 342 -6.00 21.60 12.15
C ALA A 342 -5.48 22.67 11.18
N ASP A 343 -4.27 23.17 11.44
CA ASP A 343 -3.52 23.99 10.47
C ASP A 343 -2.96 23.10 9.35
N GLY A 344 -2.95 23.61 8.13
CA GLY A 344 -2.22 23.00 7.01
C GLY A 344 -2.98 23.01 5.69
N THR A 345 -2.50 22.19 4.76
CA THR A 345 -3.05 22.12 3.40
C THR A 345 -4.21 21.13 3.34
N TYR A 346 -5.41 21.62 3.06
CA TYR A 346 -6.60 20.80 2.87
C TYR A 346 -6.77 20.45 1.40
N THR A 347 -7.46 19.33 1.14
CA THR A 347 -7.74 18.90 -0.23
C THR A 347 -9.24 18.73 -0.47
N VAL A 348 -9.74 19.33 -1.54
CA VAL A 348 -11.12 19.25 -2.01
C VAL A 348 -11.16 18.30 -3.19
N LEU A 349 -11.96 17.23 -3.11
CA LEU A 349 -12.30 16.39 -4.25
C LEU A 349 -13.61 16.91 -4.84
N ALA A 350 -13.53 17.40 -6.06
CA ALA A 350 -14.67 17.69 -6.91
C ALA A 350 -15.06 16.41 -7.62
N ASN A 351 -16.14 15.76 -7.19
CA ASN A 351 -16.49 14.40 -7.61
C ASN A 351 -17.92 14.33 -8.17
N THR A 352 -18.27 13.18 -8.74
CA THR A 352 -19.65 12.84 -9.08
C THR A 352 -20.25 11.83 -8.12
N TYR A 353 -21.55 11.95 -7.83
CA TYR A 353 -22.27 10.96 -7.01
C TYR A 353 -22.35 9.60 -7.71
N ARG A 354 -22.42 9.59 -9.05
CA ARG A 354 -22.51 8.36 -9.85
C ARG A 354 -21.20 8.03 -10.54
N ALA A 355 -20.91 6.74 -10.62
CA ALA A 355 -19.83 6.16 -11.40
C ALA A 355 -19.83 6.66 -12.87
N GLY A 356 -18.67 7.03 -13.38
CA GLY A 356 -18.49 7.32 -14.81
C GLY A 356 -19.20 8.58 -15.34
N GLN A 357 -19.79 9.42 -14.48
CA GLN A 357 -20.42 10.67 -14.92
C GLN A 357 -19.38 11.73 -15.28
N THR A 358 -19.52 12.30 -16.47
CA THR A 358 -18.67 13.38 -16.98
C THR A 358 -19.48 14.65 -17.14
N GLY A 359 -18.86 15.80 -16.94
CA GLY A 359 -19.53 17.08 -17.13
C GLY A 359 -18.73 18.25 -16.58
N ARG A 360 -19.16 19.46 -16.92
CA ARG A 360 -18.60 20.69 -16.36
C ARG A 360 -19.19 21.02 -15.00
N TYR A 361 -18.41 21.67 -14.16
CA TYR A 361 -18.86 22.14 -12.85
C TYR A 361 -18.17 23.45 -12.48
N ASN A 362 -18.74 24.14 -11.50
CA ASN A 362 -18.13 25.29 -10.86
C ASN A 362 -17.86 24.98 -9.39
N ILE A 363 -16.72 25.41 -8.86
CA ILE A 363 -16.43 25.40 -7.44
C ILE A 363 -16.27 26.80 -6.90
N ARG A 364 -16.82 27.02 -5.71
CA ARG A 364 -16.59 28.21 -4.90
C ARG A 364 -16.17 27.80 -3.50
N LEU A 365 -14.93 28.14 -3.14
CA LEU A 365 -14.41 28.03 -1.78
C LEU A 365 -14.48 29.40 -1.11
N THR A 366 -15.14 29.49 0.03
CA THR A 366 -15.26 30.72 0.82
C THR A 366 -14.74 30.46 2.23
N THR A 367 -13.94 31.37 2.77
CA THR A 367 -13.42 31.27 4.14
C THR A 367 -14.00 32.39 4.99
N GLY A 368 -14.57 32.07 6.15
CA GLY A 368 -14.97 33.07 7.14
C GLY A 368 -13.75 33.67 7.82
N GLY A 369 -13.73 34.99 8.03
CA GLY A 369 -12.78 35.61 8.94
C GLY A 369 -13.15 35.26 10.38
N ASN A 370 -12.16 35.00 11.24
CA ASN A 370 -12.34 34.85 12.68
C ASN A 370 -13.10 36.08 13.22
N ARG A 371 -14.42 35.99 13.34
CA ARG A 371 -15.18 36.96 14.12
C ARG A 371 -14.99 36.56 15.57
N LEU A 372 -13.92 37.11 16.17
CA LEU A 372 -13.88 37.32 17.61
C LEU A 372 -15.03 38.30 17.92
N GLU A 373 -16.18 37.78 18.33
CA GLU A 373 -17.18 38.57 19.03
C GLU A 373 -17.08 38.27 20.53
N ARG A 374 -17.25 39.36 21.28
CA ARG A 374 -16.83 39.59 22.66
C ARG A 374 -17.60 38.80 23.70
#